data_AF-D8SA08-F1
#
_entry.id   AF-D8SA08-F1
#
_cell.length_a   1.000
_cell.length_b   1.000
_cell.length_c   1.000
_cell.angle_alpha   90.00
_cell.angle_beta   90.00
_cell.angle_gamma   90.00
#
_symmetry.space_group_name_H-M   'P 1'
#
loop_
_entity.id
_entity.type
_entity.pdbx_description
1 polymer ?
#
loop_
_entity_poly.entity_id
_entity_poly.type
_entity_poly.pdbx_seq_one_letter_code
_entity_poly.pdbx_strand_id
1 'polypeptide(L)'
;MDQFWSSSRTGTNVLPQLPPYEFSVASGNLLSWRVPAECVPYVRSYTTGPQYRRPSCNELGIPASPDFLRQAGIDAWLFDVDGTLLSTTPYFATKQFGAGSYHDTDFNLWAARGVPAIAPVRTLLRTNWTVFLVSTRP
;
A
#
# COMPACT_ATOMS: atom_id res chain seq x y z
N MET A 1 1.36 -24.63 18.82
CA MET A 1 1.46 -23.69 17.68
C MET A 1 0.90 -24.31 16.39
N ASP A 2 -0.05 -25.25 16.47
CA ASP A 2 -0.51 -26.02 15.31
C ASP A 2 -2.03 -25.92 15.05
N GLN A 3 -2.71 -24.95 15.66
CA GLN A 3 -4.17 -24.81 15.51
C GLN A 3 -4.63 -23.75 14.50
N PHE A 4 -3.70 -23.03 13.85
CA PHE A 4 -4.07 -22.07 12.81
C PHE A 4 -4.21 -22.70 11.40
N TRP A 5 -3.83 -23.97 11.23
CA TRP A 5 -3.71 -24.61 9.90
C TRP A 5 -4.64 -25.81 9.68
N SER A 6 -5.50 -26.19 10.61
CA SER A 6 -6.44 -27.31 10.40
C SER A 6 -7.91 -26.88 10.46
N SER A 7 -8.45 -26.49 9.31
CA SER A 7 -9.85 -26.80 9.02
C SER A 7 -9.95 -27.31 7.58
N SER A 8 -10.30 -28.60 7.48
CA SER A 8 -10.49 -29.28 6.20
C SER A 8 -11.97 -29.32 5.83
N ARG A 9 -12.23 -28.85 4.61
CA ARG A 9 -13.30 -29.25 3.68
C ARG A 9 -14.74 -28.87 4.05
N THR A 10 -15.29 -27.91 3.31
CA THR A 10 -16.31 -28.15 2.26
C THR A 10 -16.67 -26.82 1.61
N GLY A 11 -16.53 -26.71 0.28
CA GLY A 11 -16.97 -25.55 -0.50
C GLY A 11 -16.17 -24.27 -0.27
N THR A 12 -14.85 -24.28 -0.51
CA THR A 12 -14.02 -23.13 -0.11
C THR A 12 -13.88 -22.09 -1.22
N ASN A 13 -14.65 -21.01 -1.09
CA ASN A 13 -14.15 -19.67 -1.35
C ASN A 13 -12.83 -19.52 -0.59
N VAL A 14 -11.72 -19.72 -1.29
CA VAL A 14 -10.38 -19.55 -0.75
C VAL A 14 -10.17 -18.04 -0.60
N LEU A 15 -9.99 -17.56 0.63
CA LEU A 15 -9.43 -16.23 0.83
C LEU A 15 -8.06 -16.22 0.11
N PRO A 16 -7.82 -15.29 -0.82
CA PRO A 16 -6.73 -15.41 -1.78
C PRO A 16 -5.40 -15.38 -1.04
N GLN A 17 -4.64 -16.47 -1.19
CA GLN A 17 -3.28 -16.56 -0.72
C GLN A 17 -2.45 -15.47 -1.40
N LEU A 18 -1.62 -14.73 -0.65
CA LEU A 18 -0.61 -13.86 -1.25
C LEU A 18 0.30 -14.74 -2.12
N PRO A 19 0.45 -14.48 -3.43
CA PRO A 19 1.42 -15.20 -4.24
C PRO A 19 2.83 -15.00 -3.64
N PRO A 20 3.73 -16.01 -3.71
CA PRO A 20 5.06 -15.98 -3.09
C PRO A 20 5.89 -14.72 -3.37
N TYR A 21 5.67 -14.11 -4.54
CA TYR A 21 6.27 -12.84 -4.94
C TYR A 21 5.83 -11.67 -4.07
N GLU A 22 4.53 -11.48 -3.86
CA GLU A 22 3.97 -10.39 -3.05
C GLU A 22 4.44 -10.49 -1.60
N PHE A 23 4.43 -11.71 -1.05
CA PHE A 23 4.94 -11.97 0.30
C PHE A 23 6.43 -11.62 0.43
N SER A 24 7.24 -11.99 -0.57
CA SER A 24 8.68 -11.70 -0.57
C SER A 24 8.96 -10.20 -0.70
N VAL A 25 8.18 -9.47 -1.50
CA VAL A 25 8.21 -8.00 -1.57
C VAL A 25 7.82 -7.39 -0.22
N ALA A 26 6.70 -7.80 0.36
CA ALA A 26 6.16 -7.24 1.60
C ALA A 26 7.05 -7.51 2.83
N SER A 27 7.77 -8.64 2.83
CA SER A 27 8.69 -9.01 3.93
C SER A 27 10.07 -8.35 3.81
N GLY A 28 10.31 -7.56 2.77
CA GLY A 28 11.63 -6.96 2.51
C GLY A 28 12.71 -7.97 2.08
N ASN A 29 12.31 -9.19 1.69
CA ASN A 29 13.25 -10.22 1.22
C ASN A 29 13.79 -9.92 -0.19
N LEU A 30 13.17 -8.97 -0.91
CA LEU A 30 13.63 -8.47 -2.20
C LEU A 30 14.11 -7.03 -2.06
N LEU A 31 15.44 -6.84 -2.01
CA LEU A 31 16.08 -5.54 -1.85
C LEU A 31 15.93 -4.62 -3.07
N SER A 32 15.73 -5.19 -4.25
CA SER A 32 15.42 -4.47 -5.48
C SER A 32 14.56 -5.36 -6.34
N TRP A 33 13.44 -4.84 -6.82
CA TRP A 33 12.48 -5.65 -7.56
C TRP A 33 11.79 -4.83 -8.64
N ARG A 34 11.52 -5.53 -9.74
CA ARG A 34 10.62 -5.12 -10.82
C ARG A 34 9.57 -6.21 -10.92
N VAL A 35 8.33 -5.85 -11.24
CA VAL A 35 7.27 -6.85 -11.39
C VAL A 35 7.63 -7.76 -12.57
N PRO A 36 7.73 -9.09 -12.37
CA PRO A 36 7.92 -10.02 -13.46
C PRO A 36 6.76 -9.92 -14.45
N ALA A 37 7.03 -10.07 -15.75
CA ALA A 37 6.02 -9.87 -16.80
C ALA A 37 4.81 -10.81 -16.62
N GLU A 38 5.05 -12.03 -16.17
CA GLU A 38 4.07 -13.06 -15.83
C GLU A 38 3.15 -12.67 -14.66
N CYS A 39 3.60 -11.77 -13.77
CA CYS A 39 2.83 -11.29 -12.62
C CYS A 39 1.94 -10.09 -12.96
N VAL A 40 2.09 -9.46 -14.13
CA VAL A 40 1.32 -8.26 -14.52
C VAL A 40 -0.21 -8.48 -14.45
N PRO A 41 -0.78 -9.60 -14.95
CA PRO A 41 -2.22 -9.84 -14.85
C PRO A 41 -2.70 -9.89 -13.38
N TYR A 42 -1.90 -10.48 -12.49
CA TYR A 42 -2.19 -10.54 -11.06
C TYR A 42 -2.17 -9.15 -10.43
N VAL A 43 -1.08 -8.39 -10.60
CA VAL A 43 -0.93 -7.05 -10.00
C VAL A 43 -2.00 -6.10 -10.51
N ARG A 44 -2.35 -6.18 -11.81
CA ARG A 44 -3.48 -5.45 -12.39
C ARG A 44 -4.79 -5.80 -11.69
N SER A 45 -5.10 -7.10 -11.58
CA SER A 45 -6.33 -7.57 -10.93
C SER A 45 -6.41 -7.10 -9.48
N TYR A 46 -5.30 -7.18 -8.74
CA TYR A 46 -5.21 -6.76 -7.35
C TYR A 46 -5.42 -5.25 -7.19
N THR A 47 -4.62 -4.42 -7.87
CA THR A 47 -4.63 -2.96 -7.73
C THR A 47 -5.87 -2.28 -8.30
N THR A 48 -6.57 -2.93 -9.23
CA THR A 48 -7.87 -2.46 -9.76
C THR A 48 -9.07 -3.12 -9.09
N GLY A 49 -8.82 -4.12 -8.24
CA GLY A 49 -9.83 -4.89 -7.53
C GLY A 49 -10.35 -4.20 -6.28
N PRO A 50 -11.47 -4.71 -5.72
CA PRO A 50 -12.03 -4.18 -4.48
C PRO A 50 -11.11 -4.39 -3.27
N GLN A 51 -10.21 -5.39 -3.29
CA GLN A 51 -9.28 -5.60 -2.17
C GLN A 51 -8.33 -4.42 -1.96
N TYR A 52 -7.78 -3.84 -3.04
CA TYR A 52 -6.89 -2.69 -2.95
C TYR A 52 -7.64 -1.38 -2.67
N ARG A 53 -8.91 -1.28 -3.11
CA ARG A 53 -9.77 -0.12 -2.86
C ARG A 53 -10.43 -0.11 -1.48
N ARG A 54 -10.26 -1.16 -0.68
CA ARG A 54 -10.69 -1.18 0.71
C ARG A 54 -9.47 -0.88 1.58
N PRO A 55 -9.10 0.39 1.76
CA PRO A 55 -8.30 0.73 2.92
C PRO A 55 -9.21 0.55 4.13
N SER A 56 -9.34 -0.66 4.65
CA SER A 56 -9.83 -0.76 6.01
C SER A 56 -8.69 -0.21 6.86
N CYS A 57 -8.92 0.87 7.60
CA CYS A 57 -7.89 1.39 8.50
C CYS A 57 -7.38 0.29 9.45
N ASN A 58 -8.20 -0.74 9.70
CA ASN A 58 -7.84 -1.96 10.40
C ASN A 58 -6.66 -2.74 9.77
N GLU A 59 -6.48 -2.74 8.44
CA GLU A 59 -5.40 -3.44 7.75
C GLU A 59 -4.07 -2.66 7.74
N LEU A 60 -4.10 -1.33 7.87
CA LEU A 60 -2.89 -0.50 7.97
C LEU A 60 -2.20 -0.61 9.34
N GLY A 61 -2.73 -1.40 10.28
CA GLY A 61 -2.21 -1.51 11.64
C GLY A 61 -2.27 -0.19 12.43
N ILE A 62 -2.83 0.86 11.85
CA ILE A 62 -3.25 2.09 12.52
C ILE A 62 -4.67 1.80 12.96
N PRO A 63 -4.93 1.47 14.24
CA PRO A 63 -6.28 1.47 14.74
C PRO A 63 -6.83 2.86 14.39
N ALA A 64 -7.84 2.91 13.53
CA ALA A 64 -8.60 4.12 13.32
C ALA A 64 -9.37 4.53 14.59
N SER A 65 -9.08 3.91 15.74
CA SER A 65 -9.41 4.52 17.01
C SER A 65 -8.50 5.74 17.17
N PRO A 66 -9.09 6.93 17.35
CA PRO A 66 -8.34 8.10 17.80
C PRO A 66 -7.50 7.84 19.06
N ASP A 67 -7.79 6.75 19.79
CA ASP A 67 -7.16 6.36 21.04
C ASP A 67 -5.76 5.75 20.86
N PHE A 68 -5.50 5.02 19.76
CA PHE A 68 -4.14 4.55 19.47
C PHE A 68 -3.21 5.72 19.15
N LEU A 69 -3.74 6.73 18.47
CA LEU A 69 -3.01 7.96 18.15
C LEU A 69 -2.79 8.83 19.39
N ARG A 70 -3.65 8.69 20.42
CA ARG A 70 -3.58 9.36 21.73
C ARG A 70 -2.74 8.60 22.75
N GLN A 71 -1.90 7.66 22.33
CA GLN A 71 -1.01 6.98 23.26
C GLN A 71 -0.03 7.99 23.87
N ALA A 72 -0.01 8.04 25.21
CA ALA A 72 0.86 8.95 25.94
C ALA A 72 2.33 8.71 25.55
N GLY A 73 3.06 9.79 25.24
CA GLY A 73 4.47 9.74 24.81
C GLY A 73 4.70 9.70 23.30
N ILE A 74 3.66 9.77 22.46
CA ILE A 74 3.79 10.01 21.02
C ILE A 74 3.48 11.47 20.73
N ASP A 75 4.49 12.26 20.35
CA ASP A 75 4.32 13.71 20.10
C ASP A 75 4.09 14.06 18.62
N ALA A 76 4.43 13.14 17.71
CA ALA A 76 4.33 13.36 16.26
C ALA A 76 4.19 12.06 15.46
N TRP A 77 3.64 12.19 14.24
CA TRP A 77 3.56 11.12 13.25
C TRP A 77 4.39 11.44 12.02
N LEU A 78 5.07 10.42 11.48
CA LEU A 78 5.84 10.50 10.25
C LEU A 78 5.14 9.69 9.16
N PHE A 79 4.82 10.32 8.03
CA PHE A 79 4.25 9.63 6.88
C PHE A 79 5.13 9.81 5.65
N ASP A 80 5.32 8.73 4.92
CA ASP A 80 5.69 8.80 3.51
C ASP A 80 4.53 9.43 2.69
N VAL A 81 4.81 9.90 1.49
CA VAL A 81 3.83 10.56 0.60
C VAL A 81 3.35 9.62 -0.51
N ASP A 82 4.26 8.99 -1.26
CA ASP A 82 3.94 8.29 -2.50
C ASP A 82 3.62 6.81 -2.26
N GLY A 83 2.39 6.41 -2.54
CA GLY A 83 1.89 5.06 -2.20
C GLY A 83 1.32 4.98 -0.79
N THR A 84 1.55 6.01 0.04
CA THR A 84 1.01 6.13 1.39
C THR A 84 -0.16 7.13 1.45
N LEU A 85 0.08 8.40 1.06
CA LEU A 85 -0.92 9.46 1.03
C LEU A 85 -1.51 9.69 -0.36
N LEU A 86 -0.70 9.49 -1.38
CA LEU A 86 -1.03 9.73 -2.78
C LEU A 86 -0.91 8.41 -3.56
N SER A 87 -1.93 8.08 -4.36
CA SER A 87 -1.97 6.83 -5.12
C SER A 87 -1.10 6.91 -6.37
N THR A 88 -0.05 6.11 -6.41
CA THR A 88 0.85 5.95 -7.57
C THR A 88 0.34 4.92 -8.58
N THR A 89 -0.75 4.21 -8.28
CA THR A 89 -1.37 3.19 -9.13
C THR A 89 -1.65 3.68 -10.56
N PRO A 90 -2.18 4.90 -10.80
CA PRO A 90 -2.46 5.36 -12.15
C PRO A 90 -1.18 5.52 -13.00
N TYR A 91 -0.06 5.94 -12.38
CA TYR A 91 1.23 5.98 -13.06
C TYR A 91 1.68 4.58 -13.47
N PHE A 92 1.71 3.65 -12.50
CA PHE A 92 2.18 2.29 -12.75
C PHE A 92 1.27 1.53 -13.73
N ALA A 93 -0.01 1.86 -13.83
CA ALA A 93 -0.89 1.31 -14.88
C ALA A 93 -0.37 1.63 -16.30
N THR A 94 0.26 2.79 -16.51
CA THR A 94 0.91 3.15 -17.79
C THR A 94 2.27 2.47 -17.99
N LYS A 95 2.86 1.94 -16.92
CA LYS A 95 4.17 1.27 -16.89
C LYS A 95 4.03 -0.24 -16.63
N GLN A 96 3.02 -0.86 -17.25
CA GLN A 96 2.73 -2.30 -17.12
C GLN A 96 2.66 -2.79 -15.67
N PHE A 97 2.01 -2.03 -14.80
CA PHE A 97 1.83 -2.33 -13.37
C PHE A 97 3.15 -2.59 -12.63
N GLY A 98 4.23 -1.91 -13.02
CA GLY A 98 5.56 -2.06 -12.41
C GLY A 98 6.50 -3.02 -13.15
N ALA A 99 6.03 -3.64 -14.25
CA ALA A 99 6.88 -4.44 -15.13
C ALA A 99 7.53 -3.61 -16.24
N GLY A 100 7.15 -2.33 -16.41
CA GLY A 100 7.79 -1.39 -17.34
C GLY A 100 9.06 -0.73 -16.76
N SER A 101 9.77 0.05 -17.57
CA SER A 101 10.89 0.86 -17.08
C SER A 101 10.40 2.00 -16.17
N TYR A 102 11.20 2.32 -15.15
CA TYR A 102 10.94 3.39 -14.20
C TYR A 102 12.10 4.39 -14.22
N HIS A 103 11.76 5.68 -14.26
CA HIS A 103 12.69 6.80 -14.14
C HIS A 103 12.07 7.86 -13.23
N ASP A 104 12.83 8.37 -12.26
CA ASP A 104 12.33 9.36 -11.30
C ASP A 104 11.87 10.65 -11.97
N THR A 105 12.57 11.10 -13.01
CA THR A 105 12.19 12.31 -13.77
C THR A 105 10.80 12.17 -14.40
N ASP A 106 10.52 11.03 -15.04
CA ASP A 106 9.21 10.76 -15.64
C ASP A 106 8.11 10.73 -14.58
N PHE A 107 8.38 10.06 -13.46
CA PHE A 107 7.44 9.97 -12.35
C PHE A 107 7.13 11.34 -11.76
N ASN A 108 8.15 12.15 -11.49
CA ASN A 108 8.00 13.49 -10.93
C ASN A 108 7.22 14.42 -11.89
N LEU A 109 7.50 14.37 -13.19
CA LEU A 109 6.74 15.13 -14.20
C LEU A 109 5.28 14.70 -14.30
N TRP A 110 5.00 13.41 -14.17
CA TRP A 110 3.63 12.91 -14.09
C TRP A 110 2.95 13.40 -12.81
N ALA A 111 3.62 13.26 -11.66
CA ALA A 111 3.08 13.58 -10.36
C ALA A 111 2.79 15.09 -10.18
N ALA A 112 3.60 15.95 -10.82
CA ALA A 112 3.39 17.40 -10.84
C ALA A 112 2.07 17.83 -11.49
N ARG A 113 1.43 16.95 -12.29
CA ARG A 113 0.12 17.21 -12.90
C ARG A 113 -1.05 16.96 -11.93
N GLY A 114 -0.75 16.45 -10.73
CA GLY A 114 -1.73 16.08 -9.71
C GLY A 114 -1.85 14.57 -9.55
N VAL A 115 -1.99 14.12 -8.30
CA VAL A 115 -2.06 12.71 -7.93
C VAL A 115 -3.28 12.45 -7.03
N PRO A 116 -4.05 11.36 -7.24
CA PRO A 116 -5.20 11.05 -6.40
C PRO A 116 -4.80 10.78 -4.94
N ALA A 117 -5.58 11.30 -3.99
CA ALA A 117 -5.35 11.04 -2.56
C ALA A 117 -5.88 9.66 -2.13
N ILE A 118 -5.17 9.01 -1.20
CA ILE A 118 -5.57 7.78 -0.52
C ILE A 118 -6.37 8.19 0.73
N ALA A 119 -7.67 7.83 0.74
CA ALA A 119 -8.66 8.28 1.72
C ALA A 119 -8.35 8.08 3.23
N PRO A 120 -7.76 6.97 3.71
CA PRO A 120 -7.61 6.69 5.15
C PRO A 120 -6.80 7.74 5.92
N VAL A 121 -5.75 8.34 5.33
CA VAL A 121 -4.85 9.24 6.08
C VAL A 121 -5.39 10.67 6.19
N ARG A 122 -6.38 11.04 5.38
CA ARG A 122 -7.01 12.38 5.45
C ARG A 122 -7.64 12.67 6.81
N THR A 123 -8.13 11.65 7.50
CA THR A 123 -8.71 11.78 8.85
C THR A 123 -7.62 12.05 9.89
N LEU A 124 -6.43 11.46 9.73
CA LEU A 124 -5.27 11.66 10.61
C LEU A 124 -4.76 13.09 10.51
N LEU A 125 -4.71 13.66 9.29
CA LEU A 125 -4.26 15.05 9.07
C LEU A 125 -5.18 16.14 9.65
N ARG A 126 -6.37 15.77 10.13
CA ARG A 126 -7.37 16.71 10.71
C ARG A 126 -7.34 16.76 12.23
N THR A 127 -6.40 16.06 12.84
CA THR A 127 -6.20 16.02 14.29
C THR A 127 -5.27 17.15 14.74
N ASN A 128 -5.14 17.36 16.06
CA ASN A 128 -4.25 18.36 16.63
C ASN A 128 -2.80 17.83 16.82
N TRP A 129 -2.41 16.82 16.04
CA TRP A 129 -1.09 16.18 16.11
C TRP A 129 -0.09 16.88 15.20
N THR A 130 1.17 16.88 15.62
CA THR A 130 2.28 17.25 14.74
C THR A 130 2.48 16.14 13.71
N VAL A 131 2.37 16.47 12.42
CA VAL A 131 2.57 15.51 11.33
C VAL A 131 3.73 15.98 10.46
N PHE A 132 4.70 15.10 10.28
CA PHE A 132 5.80 15.28 9.35
C PHE A 132 5.57 14.41 8.11
N LEU A 133 5.74 15.01 6.94
CA LEU A 133 5.71 14.32 5.67
C LEU A 133 7.15 14.17 5.16
N VAL A 134 7.54 12.96 4.82
CA VAL A 134 8.84 12.68 4.20
C VAL A 134 8.57 12.18 2.80
N SER A 135 9.22 12.80 1.82
CA SER A 135 9.09 12.40 0.42
C SER A 135 10.46 12.39 -0.23
N THR A 136 10.62 11.48 -1.18
CA THR A 136 11.79 11.42 -2.07
C THR A 136 11.62 12.31 -3.31
N ARG A 137 10.45 12.95 -3.47
CA ARG A 137 10.24 13.95 -4.51
C ARG A 137 11.16 15.17 -4.27
N PRO A 138 11.68 15.78 -5.35
CA PRO A 138 12.44 17.03 -5.28
C PRO A 138 11.58 18.24 -4.92
#